data_AF-A0A484WS26-F1
#
_entry.id   AF-A0A484WS26-F1
#
_cell.length_a   1.000
_cell.length_b   1.000
_cell.length_c   1.000
_cell.angle_alpha   90.00
_cell.angle_beta   90.00
_cell.angle_gamma   90.00
#
_symmetry.space_group_name_H-M   'P 1'
#
loop_
_entity.id
_entity.type
_entity.pdbx_description
1 polymer ?
#
loop_
_entity_poly.entity_id
_entity_poly.type
_entity_poly.pdbx_seq_one_letter_code
_entity_poly.pdbx_strand_id
1 'polypeptide(L)'
;MLKKLSPALRTLWLVVTMVLGVVFVWMMVRVYNSIDTVPTWYSIWTPMGFFLTMFMGGPLLGYLLLSLAGVDGWAMRLLPAISVLALVVSGVMSVMQGAELANIHSSVQQAAALVPDYGALMSWRIVLLAVALCLWIAPQLKGYQPAVPLLSVSFILLLAGELIGRGVFYGLHMTVGMAVAS
;
A
#
# COMPACT_ATOMS: atom_id res chain seq x y z
N MET A 1 4.60 -17.95 35.09
CA MET A 1 5.41 -18.07 33.86
C MET A 1 4.53 -18.66 32.76
N LEU A 2 4.14 -17.88 31.74
CA LEU A 2 3.35 -18.42 30.62
C LEU A 2 4.19 -19.46 29.87
N LYS A 3 3.67 -20.69 29.74
CA LYS A 3 4.28 -21.76 28.94
C LYS A 3 4.35 -21.28 27.48
N LYS A 4 5.57 -21.03 27.00
CA LYS A 4 5.82 -20.70 25.59
C LYS A 4 5.43 -21.90 24.73
N LEU A 5 4.79 -21.67 23.58
CA LEU A 5 4.52 -22.68 22.56
C LEU A 5 5.81 -23.43 22.23
N SER A 6 5.72 -24.74 21.95
CA SER A 6 6.89 -25.51 21.51
C SER A 6 7.50 -24.87 20.25
N PRO A 7 8.83 -24.97 20.03
CA PRO A 7 9.49 -24.29 18.91
C PRO A 7 8.85 -24.63 17.56
N ALA A 8 8.51 -25.90 17.32
CA ALA A 8 7.85 -26.34 16.10
C ALA A 8 6.45 -25.71 15.95
N LEU A 9 5.67 -25.67 17.03
CA LEU A 9 4.32 -25.09 17.01
C LEU A 9 4.37 -23.57 16.81
N ARG A 10 5.39 -22.89 17.36
CA ARG A 10 5.62 -21.45 17.11
C ARG A 10 5.93 -21.18 15.63
N THR A 11 6.82 -21.96 15.03
CA THR A 11 7.15 -21.80 13.60
C THR A 11 5.95 -22.09 12.72
N LEU A 12 5.22 -23.17 12.98
CA LEU A 12 3.98 -23.49 12.27
C LEU A 12 2.98 -22.34 12.37
N TRP A 13 2.77 -21.81 13.58
CA TRP A 13 1.88 -20.69 13.81
C TRP A 13 2.28 -19.44 13.02
N LEU A 14 3.59 -19.11 12.98
CA LEU A 14 4.09 -17.99 12.17
C LEU A 14 3.76 -18.18 10.69
N VAL A 15 4.06 -19.35 10.12
CA VAL A 15 3.76 -19.64 8.71
C VAL A 15 2.27 -19.53 8.42
N VAL A 16 1.42 -20.11 9.28
CA VAL A 16 -0.04 -20.01 9.15
C VAL A 16 -0.51 -18.56 9.15
N THR A 17 -0.03 -17.73 10.10
CA THR A 17 -0.42 -16.32 10.16
C THR A 17 0.05 -15.51 8.95
N MET A 18 1.24 -15.79 8.41
CA MET A 18 1.73 -15.15 7.19
C MET A 18 0.85 -15.48 6.00
N VAL A 19 0.50 -16.77 5.82
CA VAL A 19 -0.39 -17.21 4.74
C VAL A 19 -1.77 -16.59 4.87
N LEU A 20 -2.35 -16.57 6.06
CA LEU A 20 -3.64 -15.95 6.32
C LEU A 20 -3.65 -14.45 6.00
N GLY A 21 -2.55 -13.73 6.26
CA GLY A 21 -2.40 -12.33 5.88
C GLY A 21 -2.45 -12.10 4.37
N VAL A 22 -1.79 -12.97 3.59
CA VAL A 22 -1.83 -12.93 2.12
C VAL A 22 -3.23 -13.25 1.60
N VAL A 23 -3.86 -14.30 2.13
CA VAL A 23 -5.23 -14.69 1.78
C VAL A 23 -6.22 -13.58 2.11
N PHE A 24 -6.07 -12.91 3.25
CA PHE A 24 -6.93 -11.81 3.65
C PHE A 24 -6.91 -10.65 2.64
N VAL A 25 -5.72 -10.25 2.19
CA VAL A 25 -5.61 -9.18 1.17
C VAL A 25 -6.12 -9.65 -0.19
N TRP A 26 -5.88 -10.91 -0.55
CA TRP A 26 -6.48 -11.48 -1.76
C TRP A 26 -8.01 -11.48 -1.72
N MET A 27 -8.61 -11.80 -0.56
CA MET A 27 -10.06 -11.76 -0.38
C MET A 27 -10.61 -10.33 -0.51
N MET A 28 -9.92 -9.33 0.03
CA MET A 28 -10.29 -7.92 -0.16
C MET A 28 -10.31 -7.54 -1.65
N VAL A 29 -9.29 -7.93 -2.42
CA VAL A 29 -9.25 -7.69 -3.86
C VAL A 29 -10.42 -8.37 -4.58
N ARG A 30 -10.73 -9.62 -4.20
CA ARG A 30 -11.84 -10.40 -4.76
C ARG A 30 -13.18 -9.69 -4.62
N VAL A 31 -13.41 -9.00 -3.49
CA VAL A 31 -14.63 -8.21 -3.30
C VAL A 31 -14.75 -7.14 -4.39
N TYR A 32 -13.70 -6.34 -4.61
CA TYR A 32 -13.73 -5.27 -5.62
C TYR A 32 -13.78 -5.79 -7.06
N ASN A 33 -13.10 -6.90 -7.35
CA ASN A 33 -13.14 -7.53 -8.67
C ASN A 33 -14.44 -8.30 -8.94
N SER A 34 -15.30 -8.51 -7.95
CA SER A 34 -16.60 -9.16 -8.14
C SER A 34 -17.76 -8.18 -8.39
N ILE A 35 -17.48 -6.87 -8.33
CA ILE A 35 -18.48 -5.82 -8.54
C ILE A 35 -18.40 -5.37 -10.01
N ASP A 36 -19.15 -6.05 -10.87
CA ASP A 36 -19.18 -5.78 -12.32
C ASP A 36 -19.76 -4.40 -12.68
N THR A 37 -20.40 -3.72 -11.73
CA THR A 37 -21.04 -2.42 -11.92
C THR A 37 -20.07 -1.23 -11.85
N VAL A 38 -18.79 -1.46 -11.52
CA VAL A 38 -17.75 -0.43 -11.39
C VAL A 38 -16.52 -0.79 -12.22
N PRO A 39 -16.46 -0.39 -13.51
CA PRO A 39 -15.41 -0.82 -14.44
C PRO A 39 -14.00 -0.41 -14.01
N THR A 40 -13.86 0.66 -13.24
CA THR A 40 -12.58 1.16 -12.72
C THR A 40 -11.99 0.29 -11.61
N TRP A 41 -12.82 -0.51 -10.93
CA TRP A 41 -12.39 -1.46 -9.90
C TRP A 41 -12.12 -2.85 -10.46
N TYR A 42 -12.76 -3.19 -11.59
CA TYR A 42 -12.50 -4.42 -12.35
C TYR A 42 -11.26 -4.27 -13.24
N SER A 43 -10.08 -4.17 -12.63
CA SER A 43 -8.81 -4.00 -13.35
C SER A 43 -7.64 -4.67 -12.62
N ILE A 44 -6.54 -4.91 -13.35
CA ILE A 44 -5.26 -5.38 -12.81
C ILE A 44 -4.69 -4.40 -11.77
N TRP A 45 -5.06 -3.11 -11.84
CA TRP A 45 -4.61 -2.07 -10.92
C TRP A 45 -5.10 -2.29 -9.49
N THR A 46 -6.29 -2.85 -9.31
CA THR A 46 -6.87 -3.12 -7.98
C THR A 46 -6.01 -4.12 -7.17
N PRO A 47 -5.75 -5.37 -7.63
CA PRO A 47 -4.87 -6.29 -6.93
C PRO A 47 -3.51 -5.68 -6.63
N MET A 48 -2.88 -5.06 -7.63
CA MET A 48 -1.56 -4.46 -7.44
C MET A 48 -1.57 -3.38 -6.36
N GLY A 49 -2.55 -2.47 -6.38
CA GLY A 49 -2.67 -1.42 -5.38
C GLY A 49 -2.85 -1.97 -3.95
N PHE A 50 -3.60 -3.06 -3.78
CA PHE A 50 -3.77 -3.70 -2.46
C PHE A 50 -2.49 -4.37 -1.95
N PHE A 51 -1.83 -5.16 -2.80
CA PHE A 51 -0.57 -5.82 -2.42
C PHE A 51 0.58 -4.82 -2.23
N LEU A 52 0.66 -3.75 -3.05
CA LEU A 52 1.70 -2.73 -2.90
C LEU A 52 1.55 -1.96 -1.58
N THR A 53 0.32 -1.63 -1.14
CA THR A 53 0.10 -1.07 0.21
C THR A 53 0.55 -2.04 1.30
N MET A 54 0.32 -3.35 1.14
CA MET A 54 0.84 -4.35 2.09
C MET A 54 2.37 -4.33 2.14
N PHE A 55 3.05 -4.32 0.99
CA PHE A 55 4.52 -4.31 0.92
C PHE A 55 5.15 -2.95 1.31
N MET A 56 4.38 -1.87 1.30
CA MET A 56 4.79 -0.57 1.83
C MET A 56 4.60 -0.52 3.35
N GLY A 57 3.36 -0.72 3.83
CA GLY A 57 3.01 -0.54 5.24
C GLY A 57 3.49 -1.68 6.15
N GLY A 58 3.45 -2.93 5.66
CA GLY A 58 3.79 -4.12 6.43
C GLY A 58 5.25 -4.11 6.92
N PRO A 59 6.25 -3.92 6.05
CA PRO A 59 7.65 -3.88 6.47
C PRO A 59 7.97 -2.71 7.40
N LEU A 60 7.43 -1.51 7.16
CA LEU A 60 7.67 -0.34 8.02
C LEU A 60 7.05 -0.52 9.41
N LEU A 61 5.78 -0.97 9.48
CA LEU A 61 5.12 -1.26 10.75
C LEU A 61 5.81 -2.42 11.48
N GLY A 62 6.19 -3.48 10.75
CA GLY A 62 6.95 -4.59 11.30
C GLY A 62 8.29 -4.14 11.88
N TYR A 63 9.03 -3.28 11.17
CA TYR A 63 10.27 -2.69 11.67
C TYR A 63 10.03 -1.88 12.94
N LEU A 64 9.04 -0.98 12.95
CA LEU A 64 8.69 -0.18 14.13
C LEU A 64 8.38 -1.06 15.35
N LEU A 65 7.57 -2.11 15.18
CA LEU A 65 7.21 -3.03 16.26
C LEU A 65 8.41 -3.85 16.75
N LEU A 66 9.28 -4.30 15.84
CA LEU A 66 10.51 -5.01 16.20
C LEU A 66 11.48 -4.09 16.95
N SER A 67 11.64 -2.84 16.52
CA SER A 67 12.44 -1.83 17.22
C SER A 67 11.89 -1.51 18.60
N LEU A 68 10.56 -1.41 18.76
CA LEU A 68 9.90 -1.25 20.07
C LEU A 68 10.16 -2.46 21.00
N ALA A 69 10.26 -3.66 20.44
CA ALA A 69 10.58 -4.87 21.17
C ALA A 69 12.08 -5.05 21.46
N GLY A 70 12.93 -4.09 21.04
CA GLY A 70 14.39 -4.18 21.19
C GLY A 70 15.03 -5.31 20.39
N VAL A 71 14.38 -5.73 19.29
CA VAL A 71 14.92 -6.75 18.39
C VAL A 71 15.78 -6.08 17.35
N ASP A 72 17.04 -6.50 17.26
CA ASP A 72 17.99 -6.09 16.21
C ASP A 72 18.47 -7.32 15.44
N GLY A 73 18.57 -7.21 14.11
CA GLY A 73 19.08 -8.30 13.28
C GLY A 73 19.28 -7.94 11.82
N TRP A 74 20.12 -8.71 11.12
CA TRP A 74 20.40 -8.50 9.69
C TRP A 74 19.14 -8.58 8.83
N ALA A 75 18.20 -9.46 9.17
CA ALA A 75 16.93 -9.61 8.45
C ALA A 75 16.10 -8.31 8.42
N MET A 76 16.26 -7.42 9.40
CA MET A 76 15.54 -6.12 9.41
C MET A 76 16.00 -5.19 8.28
N ARG A 77 17.21 -5.39 7.74
CA ARG A 77 17.72 -4.61 6.58
C ARG A 77 17.04 -5.00 5.26
N LEU A 78 16.38 -6.16 5.20
CA LEU A 78 15.60 -6.58 4.03
C LEU A 78 14.27 -5.81 3.95
N LEU A 79 13.72 -5.39 5.09
CA LEU A 79 12.42 -4.72 5.16
C LEU A 79 12.39 -3.40 4.36
N PRO A 80 13.36 -2.47 4.49
CA PRO A 80 13.40 -1.28 3.66
C PRO A 80 13.56 -1.57 2.17
N ALA A 81 14.34 -2.60 1.81
CA ALA A 81 14.56 -2.95 0.40
C ALA A 81 13.25 -3.39 -0.28
N ILE A 82 12.42 -4.18 0.41
CA ILE A 82 11.10 -4.60 -0.06
C ILE A 82 10.20 -3.37 -0.27
N SER A 83 10.17 -2.42 0.67
CA SER A 83 9.34 -1.21 0.54
C SER A 83 9.86 -0.25 -0.53
N VAL A 84 11.17 -0.14 -0.74
CA VAL A 84 11.72 0.65 -1.87
C VAL A 84 11.27 0.08 -3.21
N LEU A 85 11.35 -1.24 -3.38
CA LEU A 85 10.85 -1.90 -4.59
C LEU A 85 9.34 -1.69 -4.76
N ALA A 86 8.57 -1.81 -3.69
CA ALA A 86 7.14 -1.54 -3.70
C ALA A 86 6.83 -0.07 -4.09
N LEU A 87 7.62 0.90 -3.63
CA LEU A 87 7.47 2.31 -4.01
C LEU A 87 7.70 2.52 -5.50
N VAL A 88 8.76 1.92 -6.06
CA VAL A 88 9.06 2.02 -7.50
C VAL A 88 7.93 1.44 -8.33
N VAL A 89 7.47 0.23 -7.99
CA VAL A 89 6.36 -0.42 -8.69
C VAL A 89 5.06 0.38 -8.53
N SER A 90 4.81 0.96 -7.36
CA SER A 90 3.68 1.86 -7.10
C SER A 90 3.73 3.12 -7.96
N GLY A 91 4.92 3.71 -8.17
CA GLY A 91 5.10 4.85 -9.08
C GLY A 91 4.78 4.49 -10.53
N VAL A 92 5.31 3.37 -11.03
CA VAL A 92 5.02 2.87 -12.39
C VAL A 92 3.52 2.60 -12.55
N MET A 93 2.93 1.88 -11.58
CA MET A 93 1.49 1.60 -11.53
C MET A 93 0.66 2.89 -11.61
N SER A 94 1.04 3.92 -10.85
CA SER A 94 0.35 5.22 -10.83
C SER A 94 0.28 5.88 -12.21
N VAL A 95 1.40 5.84 -12.93
CA VAL A 95 1.49 6.44 -14.28
C VAL A 95 0.70 5.61 -15.30
N MET A 96 0.84 4.29 -15.27
CA MET A 96 0.15 3.41 -16.20
C MET A 96 -1.37 3.41 -15.98
N GLN A 97 -1.81 3.40 -14.71
CA GLN A 97 -3.23 3.56 -14.37
C GLN A 97 -3.75 4.92 -14.86
N GLY A 98 -3.01 6.00 -14.64
CA GLY A 98 -3.37 7.33 -15.16
C GLY A 98 -3.49 7.38 -16.69
N ALA A 99 -2.59 6.68 -17.40
CA ALA A 99 -2.63 6.58 -18.87
C ALA A 99 -3.82 5.74 -19.37
N GLU A 100 -4.22 4.68 -18.66
CA GLU A 100 -5.45 3.94 -18.99
C GLU A 100 -6.71 4.74 -18.69
N LEU A 101 -6.76 5.49 -17.59
CA LEU A 101 -7.88 6.38 -17.28
C LEU A 101 -8.08 7.46 -18.35
N ALA A 102 -7.01 7.93 -18.98
CA ALA A 102 -7.09 8.89 -20.09
C ALA A 102 -7.79 8.31 -21.34
N ASN A 103 -7.77 6.98 -21.51
CA ASN A 103 -8.33 6.26 -22.65
C ASN A 103 -9.71 5.62 -22.38
N ILE A 104 -10.19 5.62 -21.12
CA ILE A 104 -11.52 5.09 -20.77
C ILE A 104 -12.57 6.21 -20.92
N HIS A 105 -13.35 6.13 -22.00
CA HIS A 105 -14.44 7.03 -22.32
C HIS A 105 -15.79 6.30 -22.23
N SER A 106 -16.76 6.84 -21.48
CA SER A 106 -18.17 6.52 -21.71
C SER A 106 -18.80 7.61 -22.57
N SER A 107 -19.94 7.33 -23.22
CA SER A 107 -20.66 8.29 -24.06
C SER A 107 -21.19 9.52 -23.32
N VAL A 108 -21.02 9.62 -22.00
CA VAL A 108 -21.53 10.71 -21.15
C VAL A 108 -20.44 11.39 -20.31
N GLN A 109 -19.35 10.69 -19.92
CA GLN A 109 -18.25 11.28 -19.14
C GLN A 109 -16.93 10.50 -19.29
N GLN A 110 -15.81 11.23 -19.32
CA GLN A 110 -14.45 10.66 -19.33
C GLN A 110 -14.03 10.29 -17.90
N ALA A 111 -13.40 9.13 -17.69
CA ALA A 111 -12.95 8.70 -16.37
C ALA A 111 -12.01 9.71 -15.68
N ALA A 112 -11.25 10.47 -16.48
CA ALA A 112 -10.38 11.55 -16.03
C ALA A 112 -11.14 12.74 -15.38
N ALA A 113 -12.44 12.92 -15.67
CA ALA A 113 -13.25 13.99 -15.08
C ALA A 113 -13.74 13.65 -13.65
N LEU A 114 -13.62 12.40 -13.19
CA LEU A 114 -14.02 12.01 -11.83
C LEU A 114 -13.03 12.46 -10.76
N VAL A 115 -11.74 12.54 -11.09
CA VAL A 115 -10.71 13.08 -10.19
C VAL A 115 -9.89 14.11 -10.99
N PRO A 116 -10.35 15.37 -11.06
CA PRO A 116 -9.69 16.44 -11.82
C PRO A 116 -8.21 16.61 -11.49
N ASP A 117 -7.83 16.29 -10.24
CA ASP A 117 -6.47 16.39 -9.72
C ASP A 117 -5.76 15.03 -9.54
N TYR A 118 -6.14 13.98 -10.30
CA TYR A 118 -5.55 12.64 -10.16
C TYR A 118 -4.02 12.68 -10.16
N GLY A 119 -3.43 13.41 -11.12
CA GLY A 119 -1.98 13.56 -11.25
C GLY A 119 -1.34 14.23 -10.04
N ALA A 120 -1.96 15.29 -9.51
CA ALA A 120 -1.44 16.00 -8.34
C ALA A 120 -1.55 15.16 -7.06
N LEU A 121 -2.69 14.50 -6.84
CA LEU A 121 -2.91 13.62 -5.69
C LEU A 121 -1.94 12.42 -5.70
N MET A 122 -1.77 11.78 -6.86
CA MET A 122 -0.87 10.64 -6.98
C MET A 122 0.60 11.05 -6.85
N SER A 123 0.96 12.25 -7.33
CA SER A 123 2.28 12.84 -7.08
C SER A 123 2.52 13.09 -5.60
N TRP A 124 1.56 13.69 -4.88
CA TRP A 124 1.68 13.93 -3.44
C TRP A 124 1.79 12.62 -2.65
N ARG A 125 1.04 11.59 -3.04
CA ARG A 125 1.20 10.23 -2.49
C ARG A 125 2.64 9.74 -2.64
N ILE A 126 3.21 9.79 -3.84
CA ILE A 126 4.59 9.31 -4.07
C ILE A 126 5.60 10.13 -3.26
N VAL A 127 5.43 11.45 -3.17
CA VAL A 127 6.30 12.31 -2.34
C VAL A 127 6.23 11.91 -0.87
N LEU A 128 5.03 11.74 -0.31
CA LEU A 128 4.87 11.34 1.10
C LEU A 128 5.49 9.97 1.38
N LEU A 129 5.26 8.99 0.50
CA LEU A 129 5.84 7.65 0.64
C LEU A 129 7.36 7.67 0.51
N ALA A 130 7.91 8.47 -0.41
CA ALA A 130 9.35 8.65 -0.56
C ALA A 130 9.99 9.30 0.68
N VAL A 131 9.38 10.36 1.21
CA VAL A 131 9.85 11.02 2.44
C VAL A 131 9.80 10.05 3.62
N ALA A 132 8.71 9.28 3.77
CA ALA A 132 8.59 8.25 4.80
C ALA A 132 9.76 7.24 4.72
N LEU A 133 10.06 6.70 3.53
CA LEU A 133 11.18 5.78 3.34
C LEU A 133 12.54 6.44 3.60
N CYS A 134 12.74 7.70 3.18
CA CYS A 134 13.97 8.43 3.47
C CYS A 134 14.21 8.58 4.98
N LEU A 135 13.18 8.94 5.75
CA LEU A 135 13.29 9.03 7.21
C LEU A 135 13.63 7.69 7.87
N TRP A 136 13.12 6.58 7.30
CA TRP A 136 13.43 5.24 7.79
C TRP A 136 14.84 4.76 7.41
N ILE A 137 15.29 5.04 6.19
CA ILE A 137 16.54 4.51 5.62
C ILE A 137 17.75 5.38 5.98
N ALA A 138 17.60 6.70 6.05
CA ALA A 138 18.73 7.62 6.25
C ALA A 138 19.58 7.33 7.51
N PRO A 139 19.01 6.99 8.69
CA PRO A 139 19.82 6.60 9.86
C PRO A 139 20.65 5.34 9.61
N GLN A 140 20.08 4.37 8.89
CA GLN A 140 20.71 3.08 8.60
C GLN A 140 21.93 3.23 7.67
N LEU A 141 21.83 4.14 6.70
CA LEU A 141 22.96 4.50 5.81
C LEU A 141 24.12 5.16 6.57
N LYS A 142 23.81 5.85 7.68
CA LYS A 142 24.80 6.45 8.58
C LYS A 142 25.34 5.46 9.63
N GLY A 143 24.90 4.21 9.60
CA GLY A 143 25.31 3.16 10.54
C GLY A 143 24.59 3.19 11.88
N TYR A 144 23.57 4.04 12.05
CA TYR A 144 22.76 4.12 13.27
C TYR A 144 21.42 3.39 13.10
N GLN A 145 20.88 2.88 14.20
CA GLN A 145 19.50 2.40 14.21
C GLN A 145 18.52 3.59 14.16
N PRO A 146 17.43 3.51 13.38
CA PRO A 146 16.43 4.57 13.36
C PRO A 146 15.75 4.67 14.73
N ALA A 147 15.70 5.88 15.29
CA ALA A 147 15.03 6.11 16.56
C ALA A 147 13.52 5.85 16.45
N VAL A 148 12.91 5.25 17.47
CA VAL A 148 11.47 4.94 17.50
C VAL A 148 10.59 6.16 17.18
N PRO A 149 10.82 7.38 17.72
CA PRO A 149 10.03 8.54 17.35
C PRO A 149 10.11 8.89 15.86
N LEU A 150 11.29 8.72 15.24
CA LEU A 150 11.48 8.96 13.81
C LEU A 150 10.75 7.92 12.96
N LEU A 151 10.77 6.65 13.38
CA LEU A 151 9.99 5.58 12.75
C LEU A 151 8.49 5.83 12.86
N SER A 152 8.00 6.34 13.99
CA SER A 152 6.60 6.71 14.16
C SER A 152 6.19 7.83 13.19
N VAL A 153 7.02 8.86 13.03
CA VAL A 153 6.78 9.94 12.06
C VAL A 153 6.77 9.40 10.63
N SER A 154 7.75 8.55 10.29
CA SER A 154 7.80 7.85 9.00
C SER A 154 6.53 7.05 8.74
N PHE A 155 6.04 6.31 9.75
CA PHE A 155 4.81 5.53 9.64
C PHE A 155 3.56 6.40 9.45
N ILE A 156 3.45 7.54 10.15
CA ILE A 156 2.34 8.48 9.97
C ILE A 156 2.34 9.06 8.54
N LEU A 157 3.51 9.44 8.02
CA LEU A 157 3.63 9.92 6.63
C LEU A 157 3.25 8.83 5.62
N LEU A 158 3.64 7.58 5.87
CA LEU A 158 3.24 6.45 5.05
C LEU A 158 1.72 6.29 5.04
N LEU A 159 1.07 6.32 6.21
CA LEU A 159 -0.38 6.24 6.32
C LEU A 159 -1.07 7.38 5.55
N ALA A 160 -0.58 8.61 5.67
CA ALA A 160 -1.11 9.73 4.91
C ALA A 160 -1.02 9.52 3.39
N GLY A 161 0.12 9.01 2.90
CA GLY A 161 0.29 8.66 1.48
C GLY A 161 -0.66 7.54 1.02
N GLU A 162 -0.81 6.49 1.81
CA GLU A 162 -1.73 5.38 1.50
C GLU A 162 -3.21 5.81 1.54
N LEU A 163 -3.57 6.71 2.46
CA LEU A 163 -4.93 7.27 2.53
C LEU A 163 -5.28 8.08 1.28
N ILE A 164 -4.32 8.82 0.70
CA ILE A 164 -4.54 9.49 -0.59
C ILE A 164 -4.78 8.47 -1.69
N GLY A 165 -3.95 7.41 -1.75
CA GLY A 165 -4.11 6.35 -2.75
C GLY A 165 -5.48 5.66 -2.65
N ARG A 166 -5.96 5.41 -1.43
CA ARG A 166 -7.30 4.86 -1.18
C ARG A 166 -8.41 5.87 -1.48
N GLY A 167 -8.21 7.13 -1.12
CA GLY A 167 -9.14 8.21 -1.45
C GLY A 167 -9.34 8.34 -2.96
N VAL A 168 -8.26 8.29 -3.74
CA VAL A 168 -8.31 8.26 -5.21
C VAL A 168 -8.98 6.99 -5.71
N PHE A 169 -8.63 5.81 -5.18
CA PHE A 169 -9.25 4.54 -5.57
C PHE A 169 -10.78 4.54 -5.38
N TYR A 170 -11.26 5.05 -4.25
CA TYR A 170 -12.70 5.19 -3.99
C TYR A 170 -13.34 6.33 -4.78
N GLY A 171 -12.61 7.43 -5.01
CA GLY A 171 -13.04 8.55 -5.84
C GLY A 171 -13.21 8.16 -7.32
N LEU A 172 -12.52 7.12 -7.77
CA LEU A 172 -12.68 6.55 -9.12
C LEU A 172 -13.90 5.64 -9.26
N HIS A 173 -14.80 5.59 -8.27
CA HIS A 173 -16.04 4.84 -8.37
C HIS A 173 -16.98 5.43 -9.44
N MET A 174 -16.90 4.89 -10.66
CA MET A 174 -17.89 5.13 -11.72
C MET A 174 -18.93 4.02 -11.69
N THR A 175 -20.21 4.40 -11.60
CA THR A 175 -21.32 3.45 -11.80
C THR A 175 -21.75 3.48 -13.25
N VAL A 176 -21.72 2.32 -13.92
CA VAL A 176 -22.39 2.17 -15.22
C VAL A 176 -23.88 1.90 -14.98
N GLY A 177 -24.76 2.65 -15.67
CA GLY A 177 -26.22 2.42 -15.64
C GLY A 177 -27.08 3.49 -14.95
N MET A 178 -26.50 4.57 -14.40
CA MET A 178 -27.29 5.72 -13.95
C MET A 178 -27.42 6.75 -15.08
N ALA A 179 -28.63 6.90 -15.62
CA ALA A 179 -28.99 8.08 -16.41
C ALA A 179 -28.91 9.29 -15.47
N VAL A 180 -27.90 10.14 -15.65
CA VAL A 180 -27.86 11.43 -14.97
C VAL A 180 -28.97 12.27 -15.61
N ALA A 181 -30.06 12.48 -14.88
CA ALA A 181 -31.09 13.42 -15.29
C ALA A 181 -30.46 14.82 -15.38
N SER A 182 -30.58 15.39 -16.58
CA SER A 182 -30.24 16.78 -16.94
C SER A 182 -30.94 17.79 -16.05
#